data_AF-A0A7X9H705-F1
#
_entry.id   AF-A0A7X9H705-F1
#
_cell.length_a   1.000
_cell.length_b   1.000
_cell.length_c   1.000
_cell.angle_alpha   90.00
_cell.angle_beta   90.00
_cell.angle_gamma   90.00
#
_symmetry.space_group_name_H-M   'P 1'
#
loop_
_entity.id
_entity.type
_entity.pdbx_description
1 polymer ?
#
loop_
_entity_poly.entity_id
_entity_poly.type
_entity_poly.pdbx_seq_one_letter_code
_entity_poly.pdbx_strand_id
1 'polypeptide(L)'
;MRVMIQCMHENNYQNLTFPSKEKELQILCDSLGVANTAKTEVEIGTVHNDERLSALISHQTVNLDELNFLMKRLDSFDQNGLATFYAAAYAEKAETMTELINLSFNTHCYSLVADFSDLNALGKMYLTEQIGVSTEDLESLDGRNYFEKMIAENPNPMITPYGVVYRNSNEIAQTYDGMNFPYYQYEDTPVTLLLSAQNRCEYLYLPIEQSELNKTLERLDAENLESVSWQVEEHNIPDNLAGMVVKAQSDLYVLNQFAAIFKEMGQREVTALSDLAAFAKITNAEELKILASCMYEFECFPDIYTQE
;
A
#
# COMPACT_ATOMS: atom_id res chain seq x y z
N MET A 1 10.97 -1.00 2.82
CA MET A 1 11.73 0.22 3.15
C MET A 1 11.03 1.07 4.22
N ARG A 2 11.56 1.07 5.46
CA ARG A 2 11.17 2.06 6.47
C ARG A 2 12.22 3.15 6.58
N VAL A 3 11.78 4.40 6.54
CA VAL A 3 12.66 5.57 6.49
C VAL A 3 12.22 6.61 7.50
N MET A 4 13.16 7.20 8.21
CA MET A 4 12.88 8.31 9.11
C MET A 4 12.97 9.61 8.32
N ILE A 5 11.92 10.42 8.39
CA ILE A 5 11.82 11.70 7.71
C ILE A 5 11.54 12.78 8.75
N GLN A 6 12.29 13.88 8.67
CA GLN A 6 12.02 15.10 9.41
C GLN A 6 10.90 15.85 8.70
N CYS A 7 9.73 15.94 9.33
CA CYS A 7 8.62 16.76 8.87
C CYS A 7 8.64 18.09 9.61
N MET A 8 8.39 19.18 8.90
CA MET A 8 8.45 20.54 9.43
C MET A 8 7.18 21.30 9.07
N HIS A 9 6.80 22.23 9.94
CA HIS A 9 5.77 23.23 9.69
C HIS A 9 6.13 24.51 10.44
N GLU A 10 6.29 25.62 9.72
CA GLU A 10 6.80 26.88 10.25
C GLU A 10 8.11 26.70 11.04
N ASN A 11 8.09 26.87 12.38
CA ASN A 11 9.26 26.75 13.24
C ASN A 11 9.32 25.41 14.00
N ASN A 12 8.33 24.53 13.80
CA ASN A 12 8.26 23.23 14.45
C ASN A 12 8.79 22.14 13.51
N TYR A 13 9.45 21.13 14.08
CA TYR A 13 9.83 19.92 13.36
C TYR A 13 9.72 18.70 14.25
N GLN A 14 9.47 17.55 13.63
CA GLN A 14 9.43 16.26 14.30
C GLN A 14 9.85 15.17 13.31
N ASN A 15 10.64 14.22 13.80
CA ASN A 15 11.01 13.05 13.01
C ASN A 15 9.96 11.97 13.15
N LEU A 16 9.54 11.38 12.04
CA LEU A 16 8.63 10.25 12.00
C LEU A 16 9.18 9.16 11.07
N THR A 17 8.98 7.89 11.44
CA THR A 17 9.31 6.77 10.56
C THR A 17 8.12 6.48 9.65
N PHE A 18 8.33 6.48 8.34
CA PHE A 18 7.33 6.13 7.35
C PHE A 18 7.59 4.74 6.75
N PRO A 19 6.55 4.04 6.27
CA PRO A 19 5.12 4.37 6.48
C PRO A 19 4.70 4.26 7.95
N SER A 20 3.70 5.05 8.33
CA SER A 20 3.22 5.22 9.70
C SER A 20 1.73 4.94 9.83
N LYS A 21 1.31 4.54 11.04
CA LYS A 21 -0.09 4.38 11.42
C LYS A 21 -0.73 5.75 11.66
N GLU A 22 -2.04 5.83 11.50
CA GLU A 22 -2.78 7.10 11.67
C GLU A 22 -2.57 7.73 13.06
N LYS A 23 -2.48 6.93 14.13
CA LYS A 23 -2.15 7.43 15.48
C LYS A 23 -0.82 8.18 15.53
N GLU A 24 0.20 7.71 14.81
CA GLU A 24 1.51 8.36 14.75
C GLU A 24 1.48 9.62 13.89
N LEU A 25 0.68 9.63 12.81
CA LEU A 25 0.42 10.83 12.02
C LEU A 25 -0.31 11.89 12.84
N GLN A 26 -1.27 11.50 13.68
CA GLN A 26 -1.93 12.42 14.61
C GLN A 26 -0.94 13.04 15.59
N ILE A 27 -0.07 12.24 16.22
CA ILE A 27 0.99 12.72 17.13
C ILE A 27 1.93 13.69 16.40
N LEU A 28 2.29 13.38 15.14
CA LEU A 28 3.08 14.27 14.31
C LEU A 28 2.37 15.62 14.11
N CYS A 29 1.13 15.62 13.65
CA CYS A 29 0.34 16.83 13.44
C CYS A 29 0.22 17.69 14.71
N ASP A 30 -0.08 17.04 15.85
CA ASP A 30 -0.15 17.71 17.15
C ASP A 30 1.18 18.37 17.53
N SER A 31 2.31 17.70 17.27
CA SER A 31 3.66 18.24 17.54
C SER A 31 4.03 19.41 16.63
N LEU A 32 3.51 19.43 15.41
CA LEU A 32 3.74 20.50 14.43
C LEU A 32 2.77 21.68 14.62
N GLY A 33 1.69 21.49 15.37
CA GLY A 33 0.65 22.48 15.58
C GLY A 33 -0.29 22.62 14.37
N VAL A 34 -0.44 21.58 13.56
CA VAL A 34 -1.33 21.53 12.39
C VAL A 34 -2.50 20.59 12.63
N ALA A 35 -3.62 20.85 11.96
CA ALA A 35 -4.72 19.89 11.96
C ALA A 35 -4.33 18.64 11.16
N ASN A 36 -4.82 17.47 11.57
CA ASN A 36 -4.66 16.21 10.86
C ASN A 36 -5.88 15.96 9.96
N THR A 37 -5.87 16.52 8.75
CA THR A 37 -6.96 16.50 7.76
C THR A 37 -6.45 15.99 6.42
N ALA A 38 -7.34 15.81 5.43
CA ALA A 38 -6.92 15.33 4.12
C ALA A 38 -6.04 16.35 3.36
N LYS A 39 -5.99 17.59 3.84
CA LYS A 39 -5.24 18.71 3.24
C LYS A 39 -3.97 19.07 4.01
N THR A 40 -3.60 18.29 5.02
CA THR A 40 -2.42 18.57 5.82
C THR A 40 -1.16 18.47 4.97
N GLU A 41 -0.43 19.57 4.89
CA GLU A 41 0.86 19.64 4.22
C GLU A 41 1.99 19.77 5.25
N VAL A 42 3.12 19.15 4.94
CA VAL A 42 4.36 19.24 5.72
C VAL A 42 5.53 19.52 4.80
N GLU A 43 6.49 20.31 5.26
CA GLU A 43 7.78 20.47 4.57
C GLU A 43 8.72 19.33 4.96
N ILE A 44 9.33 18.69 3.97
CA ILE A 44 10.33 17.65 4.20
C ILE A 44 11.69 18.30 4.44
N GLY A 45 12.24 18.10 5.64
CA GLY A 45 13.61 18.45 5.97
C GLY A 45 14.58 17.32 5.55
N THR A 46 15.17 16.69 6.56
CA THR A 46 16.13 15.59 6.38
C THR A 46 15.43 14.24 6.16
N VAL A 47 15.83 13.52 5.12
CA VAL A 47 15.52 12.08 4.94
C VAL A 47 16.73 11.27 5.42
N HIS A 48 16.53 10.39 6.40
CA HIS A 48 17.63 9.63 7.02
C HIS A 48 17.83 8.27 6.35
N ASN A 49 19.10 7.92 6.08
CA ASN A 49 19.52 6.60 5.59
C ASN A 49 18.96 6.18 4.21
N ASP A 50 18.42 7.10 3.41
CA ASP A 50 18.13 6.89 1.99
C ASP A 50 18.47 8.15 1.18
N GLU A 51 19.65 8.15 0.56
CA GLU A 51 20.14 9.28 -0.25
C GLU A 51 19.34 9.48 -1.53
N ARG A 52 18.77 8.40 -2.09
CA ARG A 52 17.99 8.46 -3.34
C ARG A 52 16.62 9.08 -3.08
N LEU A 53 15.99 8.69 -1.98
CA LEU A 53 14.75 9.33 -1.53
C LEU A 53 15.00 10.78 -1.14
N SER A 54 16.07 11.06 -0.39
CA SER A 54 16.47 12.42 -0.03
C SER A 54 16.59 13.33 -1.26
N ALA A 55 17.29 12.86 -2.30
CA ALA A 55 17.42 13.61 -3.55
C ALA A 55 16.09 13.83 -4.29
N LEU A 56 15.08 12.98 -4.05
CA LEU A 56 13.80 13.01 -4.73
C LEU A 56 12.78 13.92 -4.05
N ILE A 57 12.73 13.97 -2.72
CA ILE A 57 11.63 14.62 -1.97
C ILE A 57 12.07 15.67 -0.94
N SER A 58 13.36 15.81 -0.62
CA SER A 58 13.80 16.81 0.37
C SER A 58 13.51 18.23 -0.08
N HIS A 59 13.21 19.09 0.91
CA HIS A 59 12.88 20.51 0.74
C HIS A 59 11.60 20.78 -0.05
N GLN A 60 10.73 19.79 -0.18
CA GLN A 60 9.40 19.94 -0.77
C GLN A 60 8.33 20.01 0.32
N THR A 61 7.30 20.82 0.06
CA THR A 61 6.04 20.77 0.81
C THR A 61 5.14 19.76 0.14
N VAL A 62 4.71 18.75 0.90
CA VAL A 62 3.92 17.62 0.38
C VAL A 62 2.71 17.36 1.27
N ASN A 63 1.68 16.76 0.69
CA ASN A 63 0.56 16.25 1.48
C ASN A 63 1.03 15.06 2.34
N LEU A 64 0.66 15.08 3.63
CA LEU A 64 1.09 14.08 4.61
C LEU A 64 0.55 12.67 4.30
N ASP A 65 -0.71 12.58 3.89
CA ASP A 65 -1.33 11.29 3.56
C ASP A 65 -0.75 10.71 2.26
N GLU A 66 -0.48 11.56 1.26
CA GLU A 66 0.16 11.13 0.01
C GLU A 66 1.59 10.64 0.25
N LEU A 67 2.37 11.35 1.07
CA LEU A 67 3.69 10.90 1.50
C LEU A 67 3.58 9.53 2.18
N ASN A 68 2.67 9.37 3.14
CA ASN A 68 2.49 8.10 3.81
C ASN A 68 2.07 6.98 2.86
N PHE A 69 1.18 7.26 1.90
CA PHE A 69 0.74 6.32 0.87
C PHE A 69 1.91 5.89 -0.03
N LEU A 70 2.69 6.84 -0.55
CA LEU A 70 3.88 6.55 -1.35
C LEU A 70 4.87 5.69 -0.55
N MET A 71 5.10 6.00 0.72
CA MET A 71 5.99 5.20 1.56
C MET A 71 5.49 3.78 1.76
N LYS A 72 4.17 3.56 1.89
CA LYS A 72 3.59 2.20 1.90
C LYS A 72 3.84 1.47 0.59
N ARG A 73 3.77 2.15 -0.57
CA ARG A 73 4.08 1.56 -1.89
C ARG A 73 5.56 1.16 -1.98
N LEU A 74 6.46 2.09 -1.65
CA LEU A 74 7.91 1.84 -1.68
C LEU A 74 8.34 0.78 -0.65
N ASP A 75 7.63 0.65 0.47
CA ASP A 75 7.95 -0.38 1.47
C ASP A 75 7.75 -1.80 0.92
N SER A 76 6.81 -2.00 -0.01
CA SER A 76 6.50 -3.29 -0.65
C SER A 76 7.50 -3.73 -1.72
N PHE A 77 8.33 -2.82 -2.20
CA PHE A 77 9.28 -3.13 -3.26
C PHE A 77 10.50 -3.87 -2.71
N ASP A 78 10.97 -4.84 -3.49
CA ASP A 78 12.32 -5.37 -3.33
C ASP A 78 13.37 -4.35 -3.81
N GLN A 79 14.64 -4.71 -3.72
CA GLN A 79 15.74 -3.81 -4.10
C GLN A 79 15.70 -3.42 -5.58
N ASN A 80 15.27 -4.33 -6.46
CA ASN A 80 15.19 -4.10 -7.90
C ASN A 80 14.02 -3.17 -8.26
N GLY A 81 12.86 -3.36 -7.61
CA GLY A 81 11.70 -2.50 -7.73
C GLY A 81 12.00 -1.07 -7.27
N LEU A 82 12.69 -0.91 -6.13
CA LEU A 82 13.13 0.40 -5.64
C LEU A 82 14.13 1.06 -6.61
N ALA A 83 15.13 0.31 -7.10
CA ALA A 83 16.09 0.84 -8.06
C ALA A 83 15.41 1.32 -9.35
N THR A 84 14.48 0.51 -9.87
CA THR A 84 13.69 0.85 -11.07
C THR A 84 12.83 2.09 -10.82
N PHE A 85 12.17 2.18 -9.66
CA PHE A 85 11.39 3.36 -9.28
C PHE A 85 12.23 4.64 -9.28
N TYR A 86 13.39 4.66 -8.61
CA TYR A 86 14.25 5.84 -8.55
C TYR A 86 14.82 6.23 -9.93
N ALA A 87 15.18 5.23 -10.75
CA ALA A 87 15.63 5.46 -12.12
C ALA A 87 14.53 6.07 -13.01
N ALA A 88 13.33 5.51 -12.94
CA ALA A 88 12.19 6.03 -13.68
C ALA A 88 11.77 7.41 -13.19
N ALA A 89 11.79 7.67 -11.87
CA ALA A 89 11.44 8.97 -11.30
C ALA A 89 12.39 10.07 -11.78
N TYR A 90 13.70 9.75 -11.82
CA TYR A 90 14.71 10.63 -12.38
C TYR A 90 14.50 10.88 -13.88
N ALA A 91 14.19 9.83 -14.64
CA ALA A 91 14.04 9.95 -16.09
C ALA A 91 12.79 10.73 -16.51
N GLU A 92 11.67 10.49 -15.83
CA GLU A 92 10.41 11.21 -16.05
C GLU A 92 10.41 12.60 -15.41
N LYS A 93 11.42 12.93 -14.58
CA LYS A 93 11.48 14.16 -13.77
C LYS A 93 10.21 14.31 -12.92
N ALA A 94 9.80 13.23 -12.27
CA ALA A 94 8.63 13.23 -11.41
C ALA A 94 8.93 14.09 -10.16
N GLU A 95 8.14 15.15 -9.97
CA GLU A 95 8.33 16.14 -8.89
C GLU A 95 7.18 16.11 -7.89
N THR A 96 5.97 15.81 -8.34
CA THR A 96 4.77 15.84 -7.48
C THR A 96 4.49 14.48 -6.81
N MET A 97 3.83 14.50 -5.65
CA MET A 97 3.35 13.26 -5.02
C MET A 97 2.41 12.47 -5.95
N THR A 98 1.57 13.16 -6.73
CA THR A 98 0.72 12.53 -7.73
C THR A 98 1.52 11.74 -8.77
N GLU A 99 2.57 12.34 -9.33
CA GLU A 99 3.45 11.67 -10.30
C GLU A 99 4.18 10.49 -9.67
N LEU A 100 4.73 10.66 -8.46
CA LEU A 100 5.45 9.60 -7.76
C LEU A 100 4.55 8.43 -7.37
N ILE A 101 3.34 8.69 -6.89
CA ILE A 101 2.36 7.64 -6.59
C ILE A 101 1.99 6.90 -7.88
N ASN A 102 1.65 7.61 -8.95
CA ASN A 102 1.36 6.99 -10.25
C ASN A 102 2.54 6.16 -10.75
N LEU A 103 3.77 6.68 -10.64
CA LEU A 103 4.96 5.95 -11.04
C LEU A 103 5.16 4.66 -10.23
N SER A 104 4.82 4.67 -8.94
CA SER A 104 4.87 3.46 -8.10
C SER A 104 3.91 2.35 -8.56
N PHE A 105 2.86 2.67 -9.33
CA PHE A 105 1.99 1.67 -9.97
C PHE A 105 2.48 1.26 -11.37
N ASN A 106 3.34 2.08 -11.97
CA ASN A 106 3.80 1.91 -13.35
C ASN A 106 5.27 1.48 -13.44
N THR A 107 5.91 1.03 -12.37
CA THR A 107 7.31 0.55 -12.40
C THR A 107 7.51 -0.59 -13.40
N HIS A 108 6.50 -1.42 -13.61
CA HIS A 108 6.48 -2.49 -14.62
C HIS A 108 6.52 -1.97 -16.08
N CYS A 109 6.32 -0.67 -16.32
CA CYS A 109 6.49 -0.02 -17.63
C CYS A 109 7.95 0.36 -17.92
N TYR A 110 8.85 0.19 -16.95
CA TYR A 110 10.25 0.57 -17.04
C TYR A 110 11.14 -0.64 -16.82
N SER A 111 12.26 -0.64 -17.52
CA SER A 111 13.32 -1.62 -17.34
C SER A 111 14.61 -0.87 -17.04
N LEU A 112 15.29 -1.29 -15.97
CA LEU A 112 16.55 -0.70 -15.53
C LEU A 112 17.72 -1.65 -15.80
N VAL A 113 18.73 -1.13 -16.49
CA VAL A 113 20.03 -1.78 -16.67
C VAL A 113 21.05 -0.99 -15.86
N ALA A 114 21.42 -1.53 -14.70
CA ALA A 114 22.38 -0.92 -13.78
C ALA A 114 23.78 -1.58 -13.83
N ASP A 115 23.83 -2.88 -14.16
CA ASP A 115 25.08 -3.61 -14.37
C ASP A 115 25.34 -3.76 -15.86
N PHE A 116 26.56 -3.45 -16.31
CA PHE A 116 27.00 -3.56 -17.70
C PHE A 116 28.18 -4.53 -17.86
N SER A 117 28.47 -5.33 -16.82
CA SER A 117 29.60 -6.26 -16.79
C SER A 117 29.49 -7.39 -17.82
N ASP A 118 28.27 -7.85 -18.12
CA ASP A 118 27.99 -8.90 -19.11
C ASP A 118 26.78 -8.56 -20.00
N LEU A 119 27.05 -7.83 -21.08
CA LEU A 119 26.02 -7.46 -22.08
C LEU A 119 25.43 -8.68 -22.81
N ASN A 120 26.15 -9.80 -22.88
CA ASN A 120 25.64 -10.99 -23.55
C ASN A 120 24.56 -11.67 -22.70
N ALA A 121 24.79 -11.79 -21.39
CA ALA A 121 23.77 -12.26 -20.46
C ALA A 121 22.53 -11.34 -20.43
N LEU A 122 22.74 -10.02 -20.42
CA LEU A 122 21.68 -9.01 -20.42
C LEU A 122 20.75 -9.12 -21.64
N GLY A 123 21.29 -9.21 -22.84
CA GLY A 123 20.45 -9.34 -24.03
C GLY A 123 19.66 -10.65 -24.06
N LYS A 124 20.23 -11.75 -23.55
CA LYS A 124 19.54 -13.04 -23.44
C LYS A 124 18.41 -12.99 -22.41
N MET A 125 18.65 -12.38 -21.25
CA MET A 125 17.63 -12.16 -20.23
C MET A 125 16.43 -11.41 -20.79
N TYR A 126 16.68 -10.31 -21.50
CA TYR A 126 15.62 -9.47 -22.09
C TYR A 126 14.78 -10.21 -23.13
N LEU A 127 15.41 -10.98 -24.02
CA LEU A 127 14.69 -11.75 -25.03
C LEU A 127 13.77 -12.81 -24.38
N THR A 128 14.24 -13.41 -23.29
CA THR A 128 13.47 -14.40 -22.50
C THR A 128 12.21 -13.76 -21.91
N GLU A 129 12.34 -12.55 -21.35
CA GLU A 129 11.22 -11.80 -20.76
C GLU A 129 10.19 -11.32 -21.80
N GLN A 130 10.63 -11.01 -23.02
CA GLN A 130 9.72 -10.48 -24.06
C GLN A 130 9.02 -11.53 -24.93
N ILE A 131 9.73 -12.59 -25.33
CA ILE A 131 9.25 -13.46 -26.43
C ILE A 131 9.18 -14.95 -26.02
N GLY A 132 9.75 -15.35 -24.88
CA GLY A 132 9.75 -16.74 -24.43
C GLY A 132 10.47 -17.64 -25.44
N VAL A 133 11.80 -17.69 -25.38
CA VAL A 133 12.65 -18.37 -26.36
C VAL A 133 13.13 -19.71 -25.82
N SER A 134 13.35 -20.69 -26.72
CA SER A 134 13.88 -22.01 -26.34
C SER A 134 15.31 -21.87 -25.79
N THR A 135 15.74 -22.81 -24.93
CA THR A 135 17.10 -22.77 -24.36
C THR A 135 18.19 -22.89 -25.42
N GLU A 136 17.97 -23.71 -26.45
CA GLU A 136 18.91 -23.89 -27.56
C GLU A 136 19.08 -22.60 -28.39
N ASP A 137 17.97 -21.93 -28.70
CA ASP A 137 18.00 -20.65 -29.42
C ASP A 137 18.67 -19.56 -28.56
N LEU A 138 18.40 -19.54 -27.24
CA LEU A 138 19.00 -18.60 -26.30
C LEU A 138 20.52 -18.79 -26.17
N GLU A 139 21.01 -20.02 -26.17
CA GLU A 139 22.44 -20.33 -26.11
C GLU A 139 23.17 -19.82 -27.37
N SER A 140 22.55 -19.94 -28.54
CA SER A 140 23.10 -19.50 -29.82
C SER A 140 23.00 -17.99 -30.08
N LEU A 141 22.16 -17.27 -29.33
CA LEU A 141 21.96 -15.82 -29.48
C LEU A 141 23.23 -15.03 -29.13
N ASP A 142 23.58 -14.06 -29.98
CA ASP A 142 24.47 -12.95 -29.61
C ASP A 142 23.67 -11.92 -28.80
N GLY A 143 23.64 -12.12 -27.48
CA GLY A 143 22.89 -11.25 -26.57
C GLY A 143 23.43 -9.82 -26.57
N ARG A 144 24.74 -9.63 -26.78
CA ARG A 144 25.31 -8.28 -26.84
C ARG A 144 24.75 -7.51 -28.03
N ASN A 145 24.78 -8.10 -29.22
CA ASN A 145 24.25 -7.46 -30.42
C ASN A 145 22.75 -7.15 -30.26
N TYR A 146 22.00 -8.10 -29.70
CA TYR A 146 20.57 -7.90 -29.44
C TYR A 146 20.31 -6.74 -28.46
N PHE A 147 21.07 -6.67 -27.36
CA PHE A 147 20.97 -5.59 -26.38
C PHE A 147 21.32 -4.22 -27.00
N GLU A 148 22.43 -4.15 -27.74
CA GLU A 148 22.86 -2.92 -28.42
C GLU A 148 21.82 -2.45 -29.45
N LYS A 149 21.25 -3.39 -30.21
CA LYS A 149 20.17 -3.10 -31.17
C LYS A 149 18.90 -2.61 -30.47
N MET A 150 18.49 -3.26 -29.38
CA MET A 150 17.30 -2.88 -28.61
C MET A 150 17.43 -1.46 -28.07
N ILE A 151 18.58 -1.12 -27.46
CA ILE A 151 18.83 0.24 -26.96
C ILE A 151 18.86 1.27 -28.11
N ALA A 152 19.43 0.93 -29.27
CA ALA A 152 19.46 1.81 -30.43
C ALA A 152 18.09 2.01 -31.09
N GLU A 153 17.21 1.02 -31.03
CA GLU A 153 15.86 1.04 -31.59
C GLU A 153 14.80 1.54 -30.60
N ASN A 154 15.10 1.54 -29.29
CA ASN A 154 14.22 2.15 -28.30
C ASN A 154 14.19 3.66 -28.54
N PRO A 155 13.01 4.27 -28.70
CA PRO A 155 12.91 5.70 -29.00
C PRO A 155 13.34 6.59 -27.81
N ASN A 156 13.37 6.08 -26.57
CA ASN A 156 13.61 6.89 -25.36
C ASN A 156 14.46 6.19 -24.27
N PRO A 157 15.65 5.64 -24.54
CA PRO A 157 16.56 5.23 -23.46
C PRO A 157 17.10 6.48 -22.77
N MET A 158 17.01 6.53 -21.43
CA MET A 158 17.54 7.61 -20.63
C MET A 158 18.68 7.11 -19.72
N ILE A 159 19.82 7.80 -19.80
CA ILE A 159 20.94 7.60 -18.89
C ILE A 159 20.64 8.35 -17.60
N THR A 160 20.62 7.63 -16.49
CA THR A 160 20.38 8.18 -15.15
C THR A 160 21.60 7.90 -14.25
N PRO A 161 21.72 8.57 -13.08
CA PRO A 161 22.70 8.19 -12.06
C PRO A 161 22.58 6.74 -11.56
N TYR A 162 21.47 6.06 -11.86
CA TYR A 162 21.16 4.71 -11.40
C TYR A 162 21.36 3.64 -12.48
N GLY A 163 21.71 4.02 -13.71
CA GLY A 163 21.83 3.13 -14.86
C GLY A 163 21.07 3.65 -16.08
N VAL A 164 20.94 2.79 -17.10
CA VAL A 164 20.12 3.08 -18.28
C VAL A 164 18.71 2.57 -18.02
N VAL A 165 17.74 3.49 -18.03
CA VAL A 165 16.32 3.16 -17.97
C VAL A 165 15.70 3.35 -19.33
N TYR A 166 14.77 2.49 -19.70
CA TYR A 166 13.95 2.71 -20.87
C TYR A 166 12.52 2.25 -20.58
N ARG A 167 11.59 2.89 -21.29
CA ARG A 167 10.19 2.51 -21.27
C ARG A 167 9.98 1.33 -22.20
N ASN A 168 9.30 0.30 -21.71
CA ASN A 168 8.87 -0.83 -22.51
C ASN A 168 7.51 -0.52 -23.20
N SER A 169 6.90 -1.52 -23.84
CA SER A 169 5.65 -1.34 -24.58
C SER A 169 4.39 -1.33 -23.70
N ASN A 170 4.53 -1.41 -22.37
CA ASN A 170 3.38 -1.40 -21.47
C ASN A 170 2.74 0.00 -21.43
N GLU A 171 1.42 0.01 -21.34
CA GLU A 171 0.64 1.24 -21.21
C GLU A 171 0.77 1.80 -19.80
N ILE A 172 1.09 3.09 -19.69
CA ILE A 172 1.08 3.78 -18.40
C ILE A 172 -0.36 4.08 -18.02
N ALA A 173 -0.77 3.63 -16.85
CA ALA A 173 -2.07 3.91 -16.27
C ALA A 173 -2.00 5.11 -15.32
N GLN A 174 -2.97 6.02 -15.43
CA GLN A 174 -3.19 7.06 -14.42
C GLN A 174 -4.07 6.48 -13.30
N THR A 175 -3.42 5.87 -12.31
CA THR A 175 -4.07 5.15 -11.21
C THR A 175 -4.49 6.08 -10.06
N TYR A 176 -3.77 7.17 -9.84
CA TYR A 176 -4.08 8.16 -8.81
C TYR A 176 -4.40 9.52 -9.43
N ASP A 177 -5.51 10.13 -8.99
CA ASP A 177 -6.06 11.37 -9.54
C ASP A 177 -5.61 12.63 -8.78
N GLY A 178 -4.80 12.48 -7.73
CA GLY A 178 -4.38 13.58 -6.85
C GLY A 178 -5.38 13.88 -5.74
N MET A 179 -6.44 13.07 -5.59
CA MET A 179 -7.44 13.22 -4.55
C MET A 179 -7.74 11.90 -3.85
N ASN A 180 -8.27 10.88 -4.54
CA ASN A 180 -8.74 9.63 -3.95
C ASN A 180 -7.70 8.52 -4.11
N PHE A 181 -7.29 7.91 -2.99
CA PHE A 181 -6.27 6.88 -3.03
C PHE A 181 -6.75 5.63 -3.78
N PRO A 182 -5.92 5.08 -4.69
CA PRO A 182 -6.23 3.83 -5.36
C PRO A 182 -6.23 2.66 -4.37
N TYR A 183 -6.89 1.57 -4.75
CA TYR A 183 -6.86 0.33 -3.98
C TYR A 183 -5.40 -0.12 -3.74
N TYR A 184 -5.04 -0.24 -2.48
CA TYR A 184 -3.74 -0.71 -2.03
C TYR A 184 -3.80 -1.15 -0.56
N GLN A 185 -4.00 -2.44 -0.35
CA GLN A 185 -3.99 -3.04 0.97
C GLN A 185 -2.53 -3.28 1.44
N TYR A 186 -2.02 -2.37 2.26
CA TYR A 186 -0.64 -2.42 2.77
C TYR A 186 -0.45 -3.42 3.93
N GLU A 187 -1.45 -3.56 4.80
CA GLU A 187 -1.45 -4.54 5.90
C GLU A 187 -2.60 -5.53 5.71
N ASP A 188 -2.46 -6.75 6.24
CA ASP A 188 -3.59 -7.66 6.36
C ASP A 188 -4.60 -7.09 7.37
N THR A 189 -5.82 -6.87 6.89
CA THR A 189 -6.89 -6.21 7.64
C THR A 189 -8.16 -7.04 7.53
N PRO A 190 -8.92 -7.24 8.62
CA PRO A 190 -10.09 -8.11 8.59
C PRO A 190 -11.15 -7.73 7.56
N VAL A 191 -11.32 -6.44 7.26
CA VAL A 191 -12.37 -5.94 6.36
C VAL A 191 -11.84 -4.79 5.51
N THR A 192 -12.11 -4.84 4.20
CA THR A 192 -11.92 -3.74 3.26
C THR A 192 -13.27 -3.16 2.87
N LEU A 193 -13.43 -1.86 3.09
CA LEU A 193 -14.62 -1.10 2.71
C LEU A 193 -14.35 -0.30 1.44
N LEU A 194 -15.36 -0.19 0.58
CA LEU A 194 -15.43 0.83 -0.46
C LEU A 194 -16.44 1.89 -0.02
N LEU A 195 -15.99 3.13 0.12
CA LEU A 195 -16.84 4.30 0.32
C LEU A 195 -16.99 5.01 -1.02
N SER A 196 -18.19 5.51 -1.32
CA SER A 196 -18.50 6.17 -2.58
C SER A 196 -19.41 7.37 -2.37
N ALA A 197 -19.08 8.47 -3.03
CA ALA A 197 -19.88 9.68 -3.10
C ALA A 197 -19.80 10.29 -4.50
N GLN A 198 -20.95 10.61 -5.09
CA GLN A 198 -21.03 11.13 -6.47
C GLN A 198 -20.31 10.19 -7.47
N ASN A 199 -19.21 10.64 -8.09
CA ASN A 199 -18.37 9.87 -9.01
C ASN A 199 -16.99 9.52 -8.41
N ARG A 200 -16.84 9.60 -7.10
CA ARG A 200 -15.60 9.32 -6.37
C ARG A 200 -15.79 8.10 -5.47
N CYS A 201 -14.72 7.34 -5.31
CA CYS A 201 -14.68 6.24 -4.38
C CYS A 201 -13.30 6.12 -3.74
N GLU A 202 -13.26 5.60 -2.52
CA GLU A 202 -12.02 5.38 -1.79
C GLU A 202 -12.16 4.16 -0.88
N TYR A 203 -11.04 3.47 -0.66
CA TYR A 203 -11.00 2.25 0.15
C TYR A 203 -10.56 2.55 1.58
N LEU A 204 -11.21 1.93 2.56
CA LEU A 204 -10.80 1.94 3.96
C LEU A 204 -10.54 0.52 4.46
N TYR A 205 -9.48 0.36 5.24
CA TYR A 205 -9.01 -0.95 5.71
C TYR A 205 -9.20 -1.04 7.23
N LEU A 206 -10.24 -1.73 7.68
CA LEU A 206 -10.59 -1.77 9.10
C LEU A 206 -9.64 -2.68 9.89
N PRO A 207 -9.31 -2.34 11.14
CA PRO A 207 -9.80 -1.20 11.91
C PRO A 207 -9.13 0.12 11.52
N ILE A 208 -9.92 1.20 11.51
CA ILE A 208 -9.49 2.58 11.25
C ILE A 208 -9.66 3.46 12.49
N GLU A 209 -8.85 4.52 12.56
CA GLU A 209 -9.09 5.64 13.48
C GLU A 209 -10.16 6.60 12.93
N GLN A 210 -10.75 7.42 13.81
CA GLN A 210 -11.77 8.39 13.38
C GLN A 210 -11.22 9.42 12.36
N SER A 211 -9.96 9.81 12.48
CA SER A 211 -9.34 10.76 11.55
C SER A 211 -9.18 10.17 10.15
N GLU A 212 -8.93 8.87 10.00
CA GLU A 212 -8.93 8.18 8.68
C GLU A 212 -10.29 8.28 8.00
N LEU A 213 -11.38 8.06 8.76
CA LEU A 213 -12.74 8.22 8.23
C LEU A 213 -13.01 9.67 7.83
N ASN A 214 -12.67 10.64 8.69
CA ASN A 214 -12.89 12.07 8.40
C ASN A 214 -12.12 12.52 7.15
N LYS A 215 -10.86 12.13 7.02
CA LYS A 215 -10.01 12.41 5.85
C LYS A 215 -10.61 11.83 4.57
N THR A 216 -11.13 10.61 4.65
CA THR A 216 -11.79 9.95 3.51
C THR A 216 -13.05 10.70 3.10
N LEU A 217 -13.88 11.12 4.06
CA LEU A 217 -15.06 11.94 3.80
C LEU A 217 -14.68 13.30 3.15
N GLU A 218 -13.62 13.95 3.62
CA GLU A 218 -13.11 15.18 3.00
C GLU A 218 -12.69 14.97 1.53
N ARG A 219 -11.98 13.88 1.21
CA ARG A 219 -11.59 13.55 -0.18
C ARG A 219 -12.79 13.21 -1.06
N LEU A 220 -13.81 12.58 -0.48
CA LEU A 220 -15.07 12.28 -1.15
C LEU A 220 -15.99 13.51 -1.29
N ASP A 221 -15.61 14.67 -0.76
CA ASP A 221 -16.46 15.88 -0.71
C ASP A 221 -17.81 15.61 0.00
N ALA A 222 -17.75 14.87 1.11
CA ALA A 222 -18.88 14.43 1.89
C ALA A 222 -18.85 15.07 3.29
N GLU A 223 -20.00 15.55 3.77
CA GLU A 223 -20.09 16.22 5.08
C GLU A 223 -20.01 15.23 6.24
N ASN A 224 -20.52 14.02 6.04
CA ASN A 224 -20.64 12.98 7.06
C ASN A 224 -20.88 11.61 6.43
N LEU A 225 -20.85 10.56 7.27
CA LEU A 225 -21.08 9.18 6.83
C LEU A 225 -22.48 8.94 6.22
N GLU A 226 -23.49 9.74 6.58
CA GLU A 226 -24.85 9.61 6.00
C GLU A 226 -24.91 10.10 4.55
N SER A 227 -23.94 10.93 4.13
CA SER A 227 -23.83 11.47 2.77
C SER A 227 -23.04 10.58 1.80
N VAL A 228 -22.54 9.43 2.27
CA VAL A 228 -21.80 8.46 1.44
C VAL A 228 -22.49 7.10 1.43
N SER A 229 -22.32 6.36 0.33
CA SER A 229 -22.61 4.93 0.29
C SER A 229 -21.35 4.17 0.68
N TRP A 230 -21.49 3.08 1.43
CA TRP A 230 -20.38 2.18 1.72
C TRP A 230 -20.80 0.73 1.62
N GLN A 231 -19.86 -0.12 1.23
CA GLN A 231 -20.04 -1.58 1.18
C GLN A 231 -18.75 -2.30 1.57
N VAL A 232 -18.89 -3.55 2.01
CA VAL A 232 -17.75 -4.44 2.22
C VAL A 232 -17.37 -5.04 0.88
N GLU A 233 -16.16 -4.76 0.41
CA GLU A 233 -15.61 -5.35 -0.82
C GLU A 233 -14.97 -6.71 -0.56
N GLU A 234 -14.23 -6.80 0.54
CA GLU A 234 -13.46 -7.98 0.90
C GLU A 234 -13.40 -8.15 2.42
N HIS A 235 -13.33 -9.40 2.89
CA HIS A 235 -13.06 -9.71 4.28
C HIS A 235 -12.25 -11.01 4.44
N ASN A 236 -11.41 -11.08 5.48
CA ASN A 236 -10.65 -12.27 5.87
C ASN A 236 -11.23 -12.95 7.13
N ILE A 237 -12.54 -12.80 7.34
CA ILE A 237 -13.28 -13.31 8.49
C ILE A 237 -13.96 -14.65 8.15
N PRO A 238 -13.92 -15.67 9.04
CA PRO A 238 -14.67 -16.92 8.85
C PRO A 238 -16.17 -16.72 8.59
N ASP A 239 -16.76 -17.52 7.69
CA ASP A 239 -18.10 -17.31 7.14
C ASP A 239 -19.22 -17.17 8.20
N ASN A 240 -19.17 -17.98 9.26
CA ASN A 240 -20.16 -17.91 10.34
C ASN A 240 -20.08 -16.59 11.10
N LEU A 241 -18.87 -16.09 11.37
CA LEU A 241 -18.64 -14.81 12.03
C LEU A 241 -19.00 -13.66 11.07
N ALA A 242 -18.59 -13.74 9.81
CA ALA A 242 -18.93 -12.77 8.77
C ALA A 242 -20.46 -12.64 8.58
N GLY A 243 -21.20 -13.76 8.71
CA GLY A 243 -22.66 -13.75 8.72
C GLY A 243 -23.26 -12.86 9.83
N MET A 244 -22.63 -12.81 11.00
CA MET A 244 -23.09 -12.02 12.15
C MET A 244 -22.61 -10.57 12.13
N VAL A 245 -21.41 -10.31 11.60
CA VAL A 245 -20.77 -8.98 11.70
C VAL A 245 -20.75 -8.19 10.40
N VAL A 246 -20.67 -8.86 9.24
CA VAL A 246 -20.63 -8.20 7.92
C VAL A 246 -22.03 -8.16 7.31
N LYS A 247 -22.69 -9.32 7.20
CA LYS A 247 -23.98 -9.43 6.49
C LYS A 247 -25.15 -8.86 7.28
N ALA A 248 -25.10 -8.98 8.61
CA ALA A 248 -26.18 -8.56 9.48
C ALA A 248 -26.09 -7.10 9.94
N GLN A 249 -24.96 -6.42 9.71
CA GLN A 249 -24.68 -5.12 10.35
C GLN A 249 -24.81 -3.94 9.38
N SER A 250 -25.53 -2.91 9.81
CA SER A 250 -25.73 -1.66 9.05
C SER A 250 -24.90 -0.47 9.57
N ASP A 251 -24.06 -0.71 10.59
CA ASP A 251 -23.29 0.32 11.27
C ASP A 251 -21.77 0.09 11.11
N LEU A 252 -21.11 1.02 10.43
CA LEU A 252 -19.66 1.03 10.21
C LEU A 252 -18.87 1.05 11.52
N TYR A 253 -19.34 1.75 12.55
CA TYR A 253 -18.63 1.84 13.84
C TYR A 253 -18.63 0.52 14.59
N VAL A 254 -19.72 -0.25 14.48
CA VAL A 254 -19.77 -1.59 15.06
C VAL A 254 -18.88 -2.54 14.27
N LEU A 255 -18.92 -2.46 12.94
CA LEU A 255 -18.03 -3.25 12.08
C LEU A 255 -16.55 -2.94 12.36
N ASN A 256 -16.20 -1.67 12.56
CA ASN A 256 -14.85 -1.23 12.93
C ASN A 256 -14.40 -1.81 14.28
N GLN A 257 -15.30 -1.90 15.26
CA GLN A 257 -15.01 -2.54 16.55
C GLN A 257 -14.71 -4.04 16.42
N PHE A 258 -15.48 -4.77 15.61
CA PHE A 258 -15.20 -6.19 15.37
C PHE A 258 -13.90 -6.38 14.60
N ALA A 259 -13.63 -5.55 13.59
CA ALA A 259 -12.36 -5.57 12.89
C ALA A 259 -11.18 -5.32 13.84
N ALA A 260 -11.34 -4.43 14.83
CA ALA A 260 -10.32 -4.22 15.86
C ALA A 260 -10.11 -5.47 16.73
N ILE A 261 -11.18 -6.10 17.20
CA ILE A 261 -11.13 -7.36 17.97
C ILE A 261 -10.42 -8.45 17.17
N PHE A 262 -10.82 -8.68 15.91
CA PHE A 262 -10.23 -9.72 15.07
C PHE A 262 -8.76 -9.46 14.73
N LYS A 263 -8.39 -8.19 14.47
CA LYS A 263 -7.00 -7.83 14.21
C LYS A 263 -6.12 -8.00 15.46
N GLU A 264 -6.63 -7.67 16.64
CA GLU A 264 -5.91 -7.85 17.91
C GLU A 264 -5.73 -9.32 18.28
N MET A 265 -6.78 -10.13 18.08
CA MET A 265 -6.74 -11.57 18.35
C MET A 265 -5.78 -12.32 17.43
N GLY A 266 -5.74 -11.97 16.14
CA GLY A 266 -4.98 -12.69 15.13
C GLY A 266 -5.74 -13.89 14.55
N GLN A 267 -5.30 -14.33 13.36
CA GLN A 267 -6.09 -15.26 12.53
C GLN A 267 -6.35 -16.62 13.19
N ARG A 268 -5.39 -17.12 13.98
CA ARG A 268 -5.52 -18.41 14.66
C ARG A 268 -6.62 -18.34 15.72
N GLU A 269 -6.60 -17.31 16.54
CA GLU A 269 -7.56 -17.08 17.62
C GLU A 269 -8.95 -16.74 17.05
N VAL A 270 -9.02 -16.03 15.92
CA VAL A 270 -10.29 -15.80 15.20
C VAL A 270 -10.88 -17.10 14.65
N THR A 271 -10.04 -18.04 14.20
CA THR A 271 -10.49 -19.37 13.77
C THR A 271 -11.05 -20.17 14.96
N ALA A 272 -10.35 -20.17 16.08
CA ALA A 272 -10.84 -20.78 17.32
C ALA A 272 -12.17 -20.18 17.80
N LEU A 273 -12.31 -18.84 17.72
CA LEU A 273 -13.57 -18.14 18.02
C LEU A 273 -14.70 -18.59 17.10
N SER A 274 -14.41 -18.81 15.81
CA SER A 274 -15.38 -19.31 14.84
C SER A 274 -15.89 -20.71 15.23
N ASP A 275 -14.99 -21.62 15.57
CA ASP A 275 -15.35 -22.99 15.99
C ASP A 275 -16.18 -22.99 17.28
N LEU A 276 -15.76 -22.18 18.26
CA LEU A 276 -16.47 -22.07 19.54
C LEU A 276 -17.83 -21.41 19.38
N ALA A 277 -17.95 -20.39 18.52
CA ALA A 277 -19.23 -19.76 18.19
C ALA A 277 -20.19 -20.76 17.54
N ALA A 278 -19.69 -21.63 16.66
CA ALA A 278 -20.48 -22.71 16.07
C ALA A 278 -20.91 -23.75 17.12
N PHE A 279 -20.00 -24.17 18.00
CA PHE A 279 -20.29 -25.10 19.09
C PHE A 279 -21.34 -24.56 20.07
N ALA A 280 -21.18 -23.31 20.50
CA ALA A 280 -22.08 -22.61 21.40
C ALA A 280 -23.38 -22.14 20.72
N LYS A 281 -23.49 -22.32 19.39
CA LYS A 281 -24.65 -21.90 18.57
C LYS A 281 -24.96 -20.42 18.69
N ILE A 282 -23.92 -19.59 18.71
CA ILE A 282 -24.03 -18.13 18.68
C ILE A 282 -24.59 -17.72 17.32
N THR A 283 -25.56 -16.80 17.31
CA THR A 283 -26.21 -16.35 16.06
C THR A 283 -26.29 -14.84 15.90
N ASN A 284 -25.81 -14.05 16.87
CA ASN A 284 -25.87 -12.60 16.80
C ASN A 284 -24.55 -11.95 17.26
N ALA A 285 -24.35 -10.71 16.84
CA ALA A 285 -23.13 -9.96 17.09
C ALA A 285 -22.91 -9.66 18.59
N GLU A 286 -23.97 -9.40 19.38
CA GLU A 286 -23.82 -9.09 20.81
C GLU A 286 -23.22 -10.28 21.58
N GLU A 287 -23.77 -11.47 21.37
CA GLU A 287 -23.25 -12.72 21.93
C GLU A 287 -21.83 -13.02 21.44
N LEU A 288 -21.56 -12.80 20.15
CA LEU A 288 -20.21 -12.97 19.60
C LEU A 288 -19.21 -12.03 20.27
N LYS A 289 -19.59 -10.79 20.55
CA LYS A 289 -18.74 -9.82 21.24
C LYS A 289 -18.43 -10.27 22.67
N ILE A 290 -19.42 -10.81 23.38
CA ILE A 290 -19.23 -11.38 24.72
C ILE A 290 -18.26 -12.57 24.64
N LEU A 291 -18.48 -13.49 23.71
CA LEU A 291 -17.61 -14.66 23.53
C LEU A 291 -16.17 -14.24 23.23
N ALA A 292 -15.97 -13.31 22.30
CA ALA A 292 -14.66 -12.78 21.95
C ALA A 292 -13.96 -12.16 23.17
N SER A 293 -14.69 -11.45 24.03
CA SER A 293 -14.13 -10.86 25.25
C SER A 293 -13.69 -11.88 26.30
N CYS A 294 -14.22 -13.10 26.25
CA CYS A 294 -13.87 -14.19 27.15
C CYS A 294 -12.89 -15.20 26.54
N MET A 295 -12.37 -14.96 25.32
CA MET A 295 -11.49 -15.92 24.62
C MET A 295 -10.21 -16.27 25.40
N TYR A 296 -9.76 -15.39 26.31
CA TYR A 296 -8.62 -15.67 27.19
C TYR A 296 -8.87 -16.82 28.20
N GLU A 297 -10.14 -17.21 28.42
CA GLU A 297 -10.51 -18.33 29.30
C GLU A 297 -10.46 -19.69 28.58
N PHE A 298 -10.27 -19.70 27.26
CA PHE A 298 -10.28 -20.89 26.43
C PHE A 298 -8.88 -21.22 25.89
N GLU A 299 -8.51 -22.49 25.95
CA GLU A 299 -7.32 -23.01 25.27
C GLU A 299 -7.76 -23.87 24.08
N CYS A 300 -7.28 -23.54 22.89
CA CYS A 300 -7.54 -24.31 21.68
C CYS A 300 -6.34 -25.18 21.31
N PHE A 301 -6.60 -26.49 21.17
CA PHE A 301 -5.63 -27.49 20.76
C PHE A 301 -5.98 -28.00 19.36
N PRO A 302 -5.60 -27.26 18.29
CA PRO A 302 -6.03 -27.55 16.92
C PRO A 302 -5.57 -28.92 16.40
N ASP A 303 -4.52 -29.49 17.00
CA ASP A 303 -3.98 -30.81 16.62
C ASP A 303 -4.55 -31.98 17.42
N ILE A 304 -5.49 -31.72 18.33
CA ILE A 304 -6.15 -32.75 19.14
C ILE A 304 -7.54 -33.01 18.58
N TYR A 305 -7.65 -34.04 17.76
CA TYR A 305 -8.92 -34.54 17.25
C TYR A 305 -9.52 -35.53 18.25
N THR A 306 -10.76 -35.33 18.66
CA THR A 306 -11.53 -36.40 19.32
C THR A 306 -11.83 -37.48 18.28
N GLN A 307 -11.58 -38.75 18.62
CA GLN A 307 -12.04 -39.88 17.83
C GLN A 307 -13.57 -39.90 17.85
N GLU A 308 -14.20 -39.35 16.82
CA GLU A 308 -15.53 -39.79 16.38
C GLU A 308 -15.39 -40.77 15.22
#